data_AF-A0A950IND3-F1
#
_entry.id   AF-A0A950IND3-F1
#
_cell.length_a   1.000
_cell.length_b   1.000
_cell.length_c   1.000
_cell.angle_alpha   90.00
_cell.angle_beta   90.00
_cell.angle_gamma   90.00
#
_symmetry.space_group_name_H-M   'P 1'
#
loop_
_entity.id
_entity.type
_entity.pdbx_description
1 polymer ?
#
loop_
_entity_poly.entity_id
_entity_poly.type
_entity_poly.pdbx_seq_one_letter_code
_entity_poly.pdbx_strand_id
1 'polypeptide(L)'
;MSRTKTHAVTLIPGDGIGPEVTDAVVRILIASGVNFAWERFAAGAEAFEKYEEYIPKELYESIERTKLALKGPVTTPVGGGFTSINVTLRKKFELYVNFRPIKNLPGLETRYPNVDLIIVRENTEGEYVGLEHEVVPGVMTSLKVITEKGSTRIAKWAFEYARKNGRRKIHAIHKANIMKLSDGMFLKCAREIARLYPEITYGEHIIDNACMQLVMNPYQYDTLLLPNLYGDIVSDLCAAFVGGLGLVPGANIGTEAAIFEAVHGSAPDISGKDIANPTALLQSAILMLRHIDEGEAADRVQAALEHVYRERKTLTRDVGGTAGTKAFADAIVAALELPQPAR
;
A
#
# COMPACT_ATOMS: atom_id res chain seq x y z
N MET A 1 -15.74 32.96 1.84
CA MET A 1 -14.81 32.11 1.07
C MET A 1 -13.96 31.36 2.07
N SER A 2 -14.20 30.06 2.26
CA SER A 2 -13.33 29.23 3.11
C SER A 2 -11.93 29.20 2.48
N ARG A 3 -10.88 29.50 3.25
CA ARG A 3 -9.50 29.32 2.79
C ARG A 3 -9.29 27.83 2.58
N THR A 4 -9.22 27.37 1.33
CA THR A 4 -8.87 25.99 1.01
C THR A 4 -7.47 25.71 1.56
N LYS A 5 -7.36 24.77 2.50
CA LYS A 5 -6.09 24.35 3.10
C LYS A 5 -5.19 23.78 2.01
N THR A 6 -3.95 24.26 1.92
CA THR A 6 -2.94 23.68 1.02
C THR A 6 -2.16 22.62 1.77
N HIS A 7 -2.07 21.41 1.21
CA HIS A 7 -1.33 20.30 1.78
C HIS A 7 0.06 20.21 1.14
N ALA A 8 1.12 20.32 1.92
CA ALA A 8 2.48 20.10 1.44
C ALA A 8 2.74 18.60 1.33
N VAL A 9 3.22 18.14 0.16
CA VAL A 9 3.39 16.71 -0.11
C VAL A 9 4.69 16.48 -0.87
N THR A 10 5.52 15.57 -0.36
CA THR A 10 6.69 15.09 -1.08
C THR A 10 6.23 14.16 -2.21
N LEU A 11 6.63 14.43 -3.45
CA LEU A 11 6.31 13.59 -4.60
C LEU A 11 7.57 12.91 -5.11
N ILE A 12 7.55 11.58 -5.15
CA ILE A 12 8.61 10.77 -5.73
C ILE A 12 8.03 10.10 -6.98
N PRO A 13 8.28 10.63 -8.20
CA PRO A 13 7.72 10.04 -9.42
C PRO A 13 8.14 8.58 -9.63
N GLY A 14 9.36 8.23 -9.20
CA GLY A 14 9.91 6.89 -9.30
C GLY A 14 10.51 6.58 -10.68
N ASP A 15 10.82 5.30 -10.91
CA ASP A 15 11.52 4.82 -12.10
C ASP A 15 10.57 4.10 -13.07
N GLY A 16 11.00 3.92 -14.32
CA GLY A 16 10.27 3.16 -15.33
C GLY A 16 8.91 3.80 -15.65
N ILE A 17 7.81 3.07 -15.45
CA ILE A 17 6.46 3.63 -15.60
C ILE A 17 6.10 4.71 -14.57
N GLY A 18 6.91 4.85 -13.52
CA GLY A 18 6.64 5.72 -12.37
C GLY A 18 6.24 7.15 -12.73
N PRO A 19 7.02 7.88 -13.54
CA PRO A 19 6.67 9.24 -13.94
C PRO A 19 5.33 9.34 -14.68
N GLU A 20 5.04 8.42 -15.61
CA GLU A 20 3.77 8.41 -16.36
C GLU A 20 2.56 8.19 -15.46
N VAL A 21 2.61 7.19 -14.58
CA VAL A 21 1.49 6.92 -13.67
C VAL A 21 1.36 8.01 -12.61
N THR A 22 2.47 8.56 -12.12
CA THR A 22 2.47 9.62 -11.11
C THR A 22 1.88 10.91 -11.67
N ASP A 23 2.27 11.32 -12.88
CA ASP A 23 1.73 12.53 -13.49
C ASP A 23 0.24 12.38 -13.83
N ALA A 24 -0.19 11.20 -14.27
CA ALA A 24 -1.61 10.89 -14.44
C ALA A 24 -2.40 11.04 -13.11
N VAL A 25 -1.88 10.49 -12.01
CA VAL A 25 -2.51 10.60 -10.69
C VAL A 25 -2.53 12.04 -10.18
N VAL A 26 -1.45 12.79 -10.34
CA VAL A 26 -1.37 14.21 -9.93
C VAL A 26 -2.41 15.04 -10.69
N ARG A 27 -2.61 14.79 -12.00
CA ARG A 27 -3.66 15.47 -12.78
C ARG A 27 -5.06 15.20 -12.22
N ILE A 28 -5.35 13.95 -11.85
CA ILE A 28 -6.63 13.57 -11.23
C ILE A 28 -6.81 14.23 -9.86
N LEU A 29 -5.75 14.27 -9.04
CA LEU A 29 -5.79 14.93 -7.74
C LEU A 29 -6.02 16.45 -7.86
N ILE A 30 -5.41 17.12 -8.83
CA ILE A 30 -5.66 18.53 -9.10
C ILE A 30 -7.12 18.73 -9.51
N ALA A 31 -7.65 17.88 -10.39
CA ALA A 31 -9.06 17.94 -10.82
C ALA A 31 -10.06 17.67 -9.67
N SER A 32 -9.62 17.01 -8.59
CA SER A 32 -10.47 16.80 -7.41
C SER A 32 -10.80 18.10 -6.66
N GLY A 33 -10.06 19.19 -6.91
CA GLY A 33 -10.21 20.49 -6.25
C GLY A 33 -9.42 20.66 -4.96
N VAL A 34 -8.65 19.65 -4.53
CA VAL A 34 -7.77 19.73 -3.36
C VAL A 34 -6.47 20.44 -3.72
N ASN A 35 -6.05 21.38 -2.87
CA ASN A 35 -4.83 22.16 -3.10
C ASN A 35 -3.60 21.45 -2.54
N PHE A 36 -2.64 21.15 -3.42
CA PHE A 36 -1.38 20.51 -3.06
C PHE A 36 -0.19 21.42 -3.38
N ALA A 37 0.77 21.50 -2.45
CA ALA A 37 2.10 22.04 -2.69
C ALA A 37 3.06 20.85 -2.85
N TRP A 38 3.31 20.46 -4.10
CA TRP A 38 4.16 19.31 -4.43
C TRP A 38 5.64 19.66 -4.35
N GLU A 39 6.39 18.92 -3.56
CA GLU A 39 7.86 18.98 -3.53
C GLU A 39 8.40 17.73 -4.24
N ARG A 40 8.84 17.89 -5.50
CA ARG A 40 9.25 16.78 -6.38
C ARG A 40 10.72 16.40 -6.17
N PHE A 41 10.98 15.12 -5.94
CA PHE A 41 12.33 14.57 -5.78
C PHE A 41 12.50 13.25 -6.54
N ALA A 42 13.69 13.05 -7.09
CA ALA A 42 14.10 11.76 -7.62
C ALA A 42 14.51 10.82 -6.46
N ALA A 43 14.31 9.52 -6.65
CA ALA A 43 14.81 8.45 -5.79
C ALA A 43 15.18 7.26 -6.69
N GLY A 44 16.01 6.34 -6.21
CA GLY A 44 16.35 5.15 -7.01
C GLY A 44 17.45 5.42 -8.01
N ALA A 45 17.32 4.80 -9.19
CA ALA A 45 18.36 4.83 -10.21
C ALA A 45 18.59 6.27 -10.69
N GLU A 46 17.51 7.03 -10.92
CA GLU A 46 17.59 8.43 -11.35
C GLU A 46 18.33 9.31 -10.32
N ALA A 47 18.05 9.11 -9.02
CA ALA A 47 18.75 9.86 -7.98
C ALA A 47 20.23 9.51 -7.91
N PHE A 48 20.57 8.24 -8.06
CA PHE A 48 21.97 7.79 -8.05
C PHE A 48 22.75 8.36 -9.24
N GLU A 49 22.17 8.39 -10.44
CA GLU A 49 22.80 8.99 -11.62
C GLU A 49 23.07 10.49 -11.43
N LYS A 50 22.21 11.20 -10.68
CA LYS A 50 22.28 12.65 -10.53
C LYS A 50 23.09 13.11 -9.31
N TYR A 51 23.03 12.36 -8.21
CA TYR A 51 23.54 12.78 -6.91
C TYR A 51 24.50 11.76 -6.29
N GLU A 52 24.78 10.63 -6.95
CA GLU A 52 25.54 9.50 -6.41
C GLU A 52 24.95 8.90 -5.12
N GLU A 53 23.69 9.23 -4.82
CA GLU A 53 22.91 8.77 -3.68
C GLU A 53 21.55 8.25 -4.14
N TYR A 54 21.16 7.06 -3.67
CA TYR A 54 19.85 6.47 -4.01
C TYR A 54 18.67 7.20 -3.36
N ILE A 55 18.90 7.86 -2.23
CA ILE A 55 17.92 8.67 -1.50
C ILE A 55 18.63 9.96 -1.07
N PRO A 56 18.50 11.05 -1.84
CA PRO A 56 19.19 12.31 -1.54
C PRO A 56 18.81 12.86 -0.17
N LYS A 57 19.72 13.57 0.49
CA LYS A 57 19.46 14.21 1.79
C LYS A 57 18.23 15.11 1.77
N GLU A 58 18.04 15.88 0.71
CA GLU A 58 16.92 16.81 0.54
C GLU A 58 15.57 16.06 0.47
N LEU A 59 15.55 14.82 -0.02
CA LEU A 59 14.35 13.98 -0.01
C LEU A 59 13.97 13.59 1.43
N TYR A 60 14.95 13.24 2.28
CA TYR A 60 14.67 13.01 3.69
C TYR A 60 14.12 14.26 4.37
N GLU A 61 14.77 15.41 4.17
CA GLU A 61 14.35 16.69 4.74
C GLU A 61 12.95 17.12 4.28
N SER A 62 12.61 16.82 3.02
CA SER A 62 11.28 17.02 2.45
C SER A 62 10.23 16.20 3.20
N ILE A 63 10.43 14.88 3.35
CA ILE A 63 9.49 14.02 4.09
C ILE A 63 9.42 14.42 5.57
N GLU A 64 10.53 14.81 6.18
CA GLU A 64 10.57 15.33 7.55
C GLU A 64 9.78 16.64 7.72
N ARG A 65 9.68 17.47 6.67
CA ARG A 65 8.90 18.71 6.67
C ARG A 65 7.43 18.47 6.32
N THR A 66 7.14 17.74 5.25
CA THR A 66 5.78 17.52 4.75
C THR A 66 5.02 16.48 5.56
N LYS A 67 5.72 15.53 6.17
CA LYS A 67 5.16 14.34 6.85
C LYS A 67 4.29 13.44 5.95
N LEU A 68 4.21 13.77 4.67
CA LEU A 68 3.35 13.11 3.69
C LEU A 68 4.13 12.94 2.40
N ALA A 69 4.11 11.74 1.84
CA ALA A 69 4.65 11.49 0.52
C ALA A 69 3.73 10.62 -0.34
N LEU A 70 3.71 10.92 -1.65
CA LEU A 70 3.17 10.05 -2.68
C LEU A 70 4.35 9.57 -3.53
N LYS A 71 4.47 8.25 -3.70
CA LYS A 71 5.62 7.63 -4.32
C LYS A 71 5.19 6.63 -5.41
N GLY A 72 5.71 6.82 -6.62
CA GLY A 72 5.64 5.85 -7.69
C GLY A 72 6.56 4.63 -7.45
N PRO A 73 6.51 3.62 -8.33
CA PRO A 73 7.40 2.47 -8.27
C PRO A 73 8.87 2.90 -8.41
N VAL A 74 9.77 2.28 -7.64
CA VAL A 74 11.21 2.54 -7.68
C VAL A 74 11.95 1.22 -7.86
N THR A 75 12.95 1.21 -8.73
CA THR A 75 13.72 0.00 -9.05
C THR A 75 14.66 -0.35 -7.90
N THR A 76 14.73 -1.62 -7.50
CA THR A 76 15.70 -2.12 -6.52
C THR A 76 16.55 -3.21 -7.17
N PRO A 77 17.90 -3.17 -7.06
CA PRO A 77 18.78 -4.24 -7.54
C PRO A 77 18.52 -5.58 -6.82
N VAL A 78 18.70 -6.71 -7.51
CA VAL A 78 18.51 -8.07 -6.97
C VAL A 78 19.87 -8.76 -6.77
N GLY A 79 20.07 -9.42 -5.62
CA GLY A 79 21.19 -10.35 -5.39
C GLY A 79 22.53 -9.74 -4.97
N GLY A 80 22.61 -8.42 -4.83
CA GLY A 80 23.77 -7.67 -4.34
C GLY A 80 23.55 -6.16 -4.49
N GLY A 81 24.14 -5.35 -3.61
CA GLY A 81 23.98 -3.89 -3.61
C GLY A 81 23.23 -3.35 -2.37
N PHE A 82 22.80 -2.10 -2.46
CA PHE A 82 22.24 -1.35 -1.32
C PHE A 82 20.91 -1.91 -0.79
N THR A 83 20.59 -1.63 0.48
CA THR A 83 19.32 -2.01 1.12
C THR A 83 18.12 -1.31 0.47
N SER A 84 17.13 -2.07 -0.02
CA SER A 84 15.90 -1.55 -0.67
C SER A 84 15.43 -0.18 -0.16
N ILE A 85 15.22 0.78 -1.09
CA ILE A 85 14.77 2.15 -0.77
C ILE A 85 13.51 2.13 0.07
N ASN A 86 12.57 1.26 -0.28
CA ASN A 86 11.30 1.12 0.41
C ASN A 86 11.53 0.74 1.88
N VAL A 87 12.39 -0.25 2.14
CA VAL A 87 12.72 -0.69 3.50
C VAL A 87 13.45 0.42 4.25
N THR A 88 14.38 1.12 3.60
CA THR A 88 15.14 2.22 4.19
C THR A 88 14.23 3.37 4.63
N LEU A 89 13.32 3.83 3.76
CA LEU A 89 12.34 4.87 4.09
C LEU A 89 11.40 4.42 5.22
N ARG A 90 10.90 3.17 5.16
CA ARG A 90 10.00 2.62 6.19
C ARG A 90 10.66 2.60 7.57
N LYS A 91 11.93 2.17 7.65
CA LYS A 91 12.68 2.17 8.92
C LYS A 91 13.02 3.59 9.38
N LYS A 92 13.55 4.44 8.49
CA LYS A 92 13.93 5.83 8.82
C LYS A 92 12.77 6.64 9.40
N PHE A 93 11.58 6.46 8.87
CA PHE A 93 10.37 7.20 9.29
C PHE A 93 9.45 6.40 10.21
N GLU A 94 9.88 5.23 10.71
CA GLU A 94 9.09 4.35 11.57
C GLU A 94 7.67 4.10 11.01
N LEU A 95 7.57 3.84 9.70
CA LEU A 95 6.31 3.58 8.99
C LEU A 95 5.82 2.15 9.25
N TYR A 96 5.47 1.88 10.50
CA TYR A 96 5.27 0.53 11.04
C TYR A 96 4.02 -0.20 10.52
N VAL A 97 3.08 0.52 9.92
CA VAL A 97 1.89 -0.07 9.28
C VAL A 97 2.09 -0.11 7.79
N ASN A 98 1.96 -1.28 7.17
CA ASN A 98 1.71 -1.43 5.74
C ASN A 98 0.23 -1.83 5.56
N PHE A 99 -0.57 -0.87 5.11
CA PHE A 99 -2.01 -1.02 4.93
C PHE A 99 -2.33 -1.25 3.45
N ARG A 100 -2.97 -2.40 3.16
CA ARG A 100 -3.32 -2.81 1.80
C ARG A 100 -4.77 -3.33 1.75
N PRO A 101 -5.76 -2.50 1.39
CA PRO A 101 -7.11 -2.96 1.09
C PRO A 101 -7.12 -3.74 -0.23
N ILE A 102 -7.79 -4.88 -0.22
CA ILE A 102 -7.95 -5.79 -1.36
C ILE A 102 -9.44 -5.82 -1.70
N LYS A 103 -9.82 -5.04 -2.70
CA LYS A 103 -11.22 -4.89 -3.12
C LYS A 103 -11.35 -5.02 -4.63
N ASN A 104 -12.34 -5.78 -5.10
CA ASN A 104 -12.65 -5.81 -6.53
C ASN A 104 -13.16 -4.44 -7.00
N LEU A 105 -12.67 -4.02 -8.17
CA LEU A 105 -13.24 -2.90 -8.91
C LEU A 105 -14.43 -3.40 -9.75
N PRO A 106 -15.49 -2.58 -9.92
CA PRO A 106 -16.66 -2.97 -10.70
C PRO A 106 -16.28 -3.22 -12.17
N GLY A 107 -16.99 -4.11 -12.85
CA GLY A 107 -16.78 -4.38 -14.28
C GLY A 107 -15.53 -5.21 -14.61
N LEU A 108 -14.65 -5.49 -13.63
CA LEU A 108 -13.54 -6.41 -13.80
C LEU A 108 -13.97 -7.84 -13.47
N GLU A 109 -13.84 -8.75 -14.43
CA GLU A 109 -14.08 -10.17 -14.21
C GLU A 109 -12.87 -10.81 -13.56
N THR A 110 -13.06 -11.33 -12.36
CA THR A 110 -12.03 -12.04 -11.58
C THR A 110 -12.56 -13.41 -11.16
N ARG A 111 -11.64 -14.32 -10.81
CA ARG A 111 -12.02 -15.64 -10.27
C ARG A 111 -12.86 -15.55 -8.99
N TYR A 112 -12.58 -14.55 -8.16
CA TYR A 112 -13.29 -14.28 -6.92
C TYR A 112 -13.98 -12.92 -7.03
N PRO A 113 -15.30 -12.87 -7.27
CA PRO A 113 -16.04 -11.61 -7.33
C PRO A 113 -16.35 -11.04 -5.94
N ASN A 114 -16.38 -9.72 -5.81
CA ASN A 114 -16.80 -9.02 -4.57
C ASN A 114 -15.98 -9.34 -3.31
N VAL A 115 -14.69 -9.67 -3.48
CA VAL A 115 -13.72 -9.67 -2.39
C VAL A 115 -13.58 -8.23 -1.87
N ASP A 116 -13.65 -8.10 -0.55
CA ASP A 116 -13.36 -6.88 0.21
C ASP A 116 -12.73 -7.30 1.53
N LEU A 117 -11.40 -7.34 1.55
CA LEU A 117 -10.63 -7.64 2.75
C LEU A 117 -9.47 -6.66 2.89
N ILE A 118 -8.91 -6.57 4.09
CA ILE A 118 -7.83 -5.66 4.43
C ILE A 118 -6.64 -6.45 4.93
N ILE A 119 -5.46 -6.11 4.42
CA ILE A 119 -4.19 -6.56 5.00
C ILE A 119 -3.59 -5.42 5.82
N VAL A 120 -3.31 -5.71 7.09
CA VAL A 120 -2.51 -4.88 7.99
C VAL A 120 -1.22 -5.64 8.30
N ARG A 121 -0.14 -5.21 7.67
CA ARG A 121 1.18 -5.83 7.78
C ARG A 121 2.08 -4.98 8.66
N GLU A 122 2.74 -5.62 9.63
CA GLU A 122 3.88 -5.02 10.35
C GLU A 122 5.02 -4.75 9.35
N ASN A 123 5.65 -3.58 9.42
CA ASN A 123 6.48 -3.07 8.32
C ASN A 123 7.90 -2.65 8.73
N THR A 124 8.30 -2.87 9.98
CA THR A 124 9.57 -2.39 10.57
C THR A 124 10.47 -3.50 11.12
N GLU A 125 9.91 -4.65 11.49
CA GLU A 125 10.63 -5.78 12.10
C GLU A 125 10.32 -7.09 11.35
N GLY A 126 10.36 -8.22 12.05
CA GLY A 126 10.23 -9.58 11.50
C GLY A 126 11.51 -10.03 10.81
N GLU A 127 11.34 -10.76 9.71
CA GLU A 127 12.42 -11.26 8.86
C GLU A 127 13.09 -10.13 8.06
N TYR A 128 12.45 -8.96 7.96
CA TYR A 128 12.92 -7.81 7.16
C TYR A 128 13.90 -6.91 7.94
N VAL A 129 14.31 -7.32 9.14
CA VAL A 129 15.40 -6.64 9.84
C VAL A 129 16.72 -6.74 9.06
N GLY A 130 16.90 -7.79 8.25
CA GLY A 130 18.08 -7.98 7.40
C GLY A 130 19.33 -8.34 8.19
N LEU A 131 19.17 -8.94 9.37
CA LEU A 131 20.27 -9.38 10.22
C LEU A 131 20.68 -10.81 9.83
N GLU A 132 21.60 -10.89 8.88
CA GLU A 132 22.07 -12.15 8.31
C GLU A 132 23.57 -12.32 8.53
N HIS A 133 24.01 -13.54 8.86
CA HIS A 133 25.41 -13.86 9.12
C HIS A 133 25.75 -15.27 8.60
N GLU A 134 26.92 -15.41 7.98
CA GLU A 134 27.54 -16.72 7.74
C GLU A 134 28.27 -17.16 9.01
N VAL A 135 27.79 -18.21 9.66
CA VAL A 135 28.37 -18.68 10.94
C VAL A 135 29.68 -19.43 10.71
N VAL A 136 29.68 -20.28 9.67
CA VAL A 136 30.84 -20.98 9.11
C VAL A 136 30.61 -21.12 7.61
N PRO A 137 31.64 -21.36 6.78
CA PRO A 137 31.48 -21.48 5.34
C PRO A 137 30.33 -22.42 4.94
N GLY A 138 29.34 -21.88 4.22
CA GLY A 138 28.14 -22.59 3.77
C GLY A 138 26.96 -22.64 4.74
N VAL A 139 27.05 -21.98 5.91
CA VAL A 139 25.99 -21.98 6.93
C VAL A 139 25.52 -20.55 7.22
N MET A 140 24.35 -20.20 6.70
CA MET A 140 23.74 -18.88 6.86
C MET A 140 22.70 -18.88 7.98
N THR A 141 22.69 -17.83 8.78
CA THR A 141 21.65 -17.55 9.78
C THR A 141 20.98 -16.23 9.45
N SER A 142 19.65 -16.20 9.49
CA SER A 142 18.84 -14.98 9.42
C SER A 142 18.03 -14.86 10.70
N LEU A 143 18.07 -13.68 11.32
CA LEU A 143 17.36 -13.42 12.58
C LEU A 143 15.98 -12.82 12.29
N LYS A 144 14.93 -13.52 12.72
CA LYS A 144 13.58 -12.96 12.85
C LYS A 144 13.45 -12.24 14.18
N VAL A 145 13.20 -10.94 14.14
CA VAL A 145 13.02 -10.11 15.35
C VAL A 145 11.56 -9.70 15.47
N ILE A 146 10.92 -10.03 16.60
CA ILE A 146 9.58 -9.56 16.94
C ILE A 146 9.68 -8.87 18.30
N THR A 147 9.12 -7.67 18.41
CA THR A 147 9.11 -6.91 19.65
C THR A 147 7.69 -6.71 20.17
N GLU A 148 7.55 -6.60 21.49
CA GLU A 148 6.27 -6.26 22.13
C GLU A 148 5.79 -4.87 21.69
N LYS A 149 6.70 -3.90 21.54
CA LYS A 149 6.39 -2.55 21.03
C LYS A 149 5.79 -2.62 19.62
N GLY A 150 6.46 -3.30 18.69
CA GLY A 150 6.03 -3.44 17.29
C GLY A 150 4.69 -4.15 17.18
N SER A 151 4.56 -5.29 17.84
CA SER A 151 3.33 -6.10 17.85
C SER A 151 2.14 -5.37 18.48
N THR A 152 2.34 -4.67 19.59
CA THR A 152 1.27 -3.92 20.27
C THR A 152 0.79 -2.74 19.43
N ARG A 153 1.71 -1.96 18.83
CA ARG A 153 1.31 -0.78 18.02
C ARG A 153 0.56 -1.16 16.75
N ILE A 154 0.99 -2.20 16.05
CA ILE A 154 0.33 -2.63 14.80
C ILE A 154 -1.04 -3.23 15.09
N ALA A 155 -1.17 -4.03 16.15
CA ALA A 155 -2.45 -4.55 16.59
C ALA A 155 -3.40 -3.42 16.98
N LYS A 156 -2.95 -2.46 17.81
CA LYS A 156 -3.76 -1.31 18.20
C LYS A 156 -4.26 -0.53 16.99
N TRP A 157 -3.38 -0.23 16.05
CA TRP A 157 -3.75 0.46 14.81
C TRP A 157 -4.81 -0.31 14.01
N ALA A 158 -4.66 -1.63 13.86
CA ALA A 158 -5.61 -2.47 13.12
C ALA A 158 -7.01 -2.45 13.74
N PHE A 159 -7.10 -2.58 15.07
CA PHE A 159 -8.37 -2.54 15.80
C PHE A 159 -9.02 -1.15 15.78
N GLU A 160 -8.22 -0.08 15.92
CA GLU A 160 -8.72 1.31 15.80
C GLU A 160 -9.26 1.60 14.40
N TYR A 161 -8.54 1.18 13.36
CA TYR A 161 -8.97 1.28 11.97
C TYR A 161 -10.27 0.52 11.76
N ALA A 162 -10.33 -0.73 12.22
CA ALA A 162 -11.50 -1.58 12.04
C ALA A 162 -12.75 -0.96 12.70
N ARG A 163 -12.64 -0.47 13.93
CA ARG A 163 -13.72 0.23 14.63
C ARG A 163 -14.18 1.49 13.89
N LYS A 164 -13.23 2.35 13.46
CA LYS A 164 -13.54 3.61 12.76
C LYS A 164 -14.24 3.37 11.41
N ASN A 165 -13.92 2.26 10.74
CA ASN A 165 -14.40 1.96 9.39
C ASN A 165 -15.46 0.84 9.36
N GLY A 166 -16.05 0.49 10.50
CA GLY A 166 -17.14 -0.49 10.58
C GLY A 166 -16.75 -1.92 10.19
N ARG A 167 -15.46 -2.26 10.22
CA ARG A 167 -15.00 -3.64 10.07
C ARG A 167 -15.28 -4.42 11.36
N ARG A 168 -15.63 -5.68 11.22
CA ARG A 168 -16.21 -6.51 12.28
C ARG A 168 -15.30 -7.64 12.72
N LYS A 169 -14.31 -8.02 11.91
CA LYS A 169 -13.49 -9.20 12.19
C LYS A 169 -12.00 -8.99 11.87
N ILE A 170 -11.12 -9.36 12.79
CA ILE A 170 -9.67 -9.36 12.61
C ILE A 170 -9.16 -10.78 12.85
N HIS A 171 -8.36 -11.32 11.92
CA HIS A 171 -7.57 -12.53 12.16
C HIS A 171 -6.09 -12.19 12.28
N ALA A 172 -5.46 -12.57 13.38
CA ALA A 172 -4.00 -12.55 13.49
C ALA A 172 -3.41 -13.80 12.84
N ILE A 173 -2.48 -13.61 11.91
CA ILE A 173 -1.86 -14.69 11.15
C ILE A 173 -0.44 -14.95 11.65
N HIS A 174 -0.11 -16.22 11.92
CA HIS A 174 1.11 -16.59 12.63
C HIS A 174 1.65 -17.99 12.25
N LYS A 175 2.80 -18.36 12.79
CA LYS A 175 3.34 -19.73 12.84
C LYS A 175 3.84 -20.09 14.24
N ALA A 176 3.19 -19.56 15.28
CA ALA A 176 3.49 -19.80 16.69
C ALA A 176 3.52 -21.28 17.15
N ASN A 177 2.98 -22.22 16.36
CA ASN A 177 3.17 -23.66 16.62
C ASN A 177 4.63 -24.10 16.47
N ILE A 178 5.37 -23.46 15.55
CA ILE A 178 6.81 -23.64 15.31
C ILE A 178 7.60 -22.53 16.02
N MET A 179 7.28 -21.26 15.75
CA MET A 179 7.94 -20.07 16.30
C MET A 179 7.28 -19.62 17.61
N LYS A 180 7.44 -20.44 18.66
CA LYS A 180 6.75 -20.26 19.95
C LYS A 180 7.05 -18.93 20.64
N LEU A 181 8.25 -18.38 20.47
CA LEU A 181 8.67 -17.14 21.14
C LEU A 181 8.32 -15.90 20.32
N SER A 182 8.79 -15.82 19.07
CA SER A 182 8.60 -14.65 18.21
C SER A 182 7.12 -14.45 17.84
N ASP A 183 6.52 -15.40 17.14
CA ASP A 183 5.10 -15.32 16.78
C ASP A 183 4.18 -15.47 18.00
N GLY A 184 4.64 -16.16 19.05
CA GLY A 184 3.93 -16.19 20.33
C GLY A 184 3.82 -14.81 20.98
N MET A 185 4.88 -13.99 20.93
CA MET A 185 4.85 -12.60 21.39
C MET A 185 3.85 -11.77 20.57
N PHE A 186 3.87 -11.90 19.25
CA PHE A 186 2.94 -11.22 18.36
C PHE A 186 1.48 -11.53 18.73
N LEU A 187 1.14 -12.82 18.90
CA LEU A 187 -0.19 -13.24 19.32
C LEU A 187 -0.57 -12.75 20.71
N LYS A 188 0.36 -12.79 21.67
CA LYS A 188 0.13 -12.26 23.02
C LYS A 188 -0.32 -10.80 22.95
N CYS A 189 0.42 -9.96 22.22
CA CYS A 189 0.11 -8.54 22.07
C CYS A 189 -1.24 -8.33 21.34
N ALA A 190 -1.50 -9.08 20.26
CA ALA A 190 -2.76 -9.00 19.52
C ALA A 190 -3.96 -9.37 20.38
N ARG A 191 -3.86 -10.44 21.19
CA ARG A 191 -4.91 -10.85 22.15
C ARG A 191 -5.15 -9.80 23.23
N GLU A 192 -4.10 -9.18 23.75
CA GLU A 192 -4.21 -8.12 24.76
C GLU A 192 -4.94 -6.90 24.21
N ILE A 193 -4.60 -6.48 22.99
CA ILE A 193 -5.33 -5.41 22.29
C ILE A 193 -6.78 -5.83 22.01
N ALA A 194 -7.02 -7.05 21.53
CA ALA A 194 -8.38 -7.52 21.20
C ALA A 194 -9.37 -7.40 22.37
N ARG A 195 -8.90 -7.61 23.62
CA ARG A 195 -9.73 -7.44 24.83
C ARG A 195 -10.27 -6.02 25.01
N LEU A 196 -9.62 -5.02 24.42
CA LEU A 196 -10.05 -3.61 24.47
C LEU A 196 -11.13 -3.28 23.42
N TYR A 197 -11.42 -4.20 22.51
CA TYR A 197 -12.37 -4.05 21.40
C TYR A 197 -13.33 -5.24 21.32
N PRO A 198 -14.16 -5.49 22.36
CA PRO A 198 -15.04 -6.65 22.42
C PRO A 198 -16.09 -6.69 21.29
N GLU A 199 -16.36 -5.57 20.63
CA GLU A 199 -17.23 -5.46 19.46
C GLU A 199 -16.62 -6.04 18.17
N ILE A 200 -15.30 -6.26 18.13
CA ILE A 200 -14.59 -6.81 16.97
C ILE A 200 -14.29 -8.29 17.22
N THR A 201 -14.79 -9.16 16.35
CA THR A 201 -14.50 -10.59 16.41
C THR A 201 -13.02 -10.83 16.12
N TYR A 202 -12.30 -11.41 17.08
CA TYR A 202 -10.89 -11.78 16.93
C TYR A 202 -10.73 -13.27 16.67
N GLY A 203 -9.94 -13.62 15.65
CA GLY A 203 -9.55 -14.98 15.32
C GLY A 203 -8.05 -15.12 15.08
N GLU A 204 -7.56 -16.35 15.02
CA GLU A 204 -6.15 -16.65 14.79
C GLU A 204 -6.02 -17.82 13.83
N HIS A 205 -5.19 -17.68 12.79
CA HIS A 205 -4.88 -18.77 11.87
C HIS A 205 -3.38 -18.92 11.70
N ILE A 206 -2.96 -20.17 11.56
CA ILE A 206 -1.60 -20.49 11.14
C ILE A 206 -1.46 -20.13 9.65
N ILE A 207 -0.34 -19.53 9.24
CA ILE A 207 -0.11 -18.94 7.91
C ILE A 207 -0.37 -19.91 6.74
N ASP A 208 -0.02 -21.18 6.86
CA ASP A 208 -0.31 -22.20 5.84
C ASP A 208 -1.80 -22.45 5.68
N ASN A 209 -2.53 -22.63 6.79
CA ASN A 209 -3.99 -22.72 6.76
C ASN A 209 -4.62 -21.42 6.24
N ALA A 210 -4.10 -20.26 6.63
CA ALA A 210 -4.59 -18.97 6.15
C ALA A 210 -4.50 -18.84 4.63
N CYS A 211 -3.34 -19.17 4.03
CA CYS A 211 -3.16 -19.17 2.57
C CYS A 211 -4.13 -20.14 1.88
N MET A 212 -4.29 -21.36 2.41
CA MET A 212 -5.22 -22.34 1.87
C MET A 212 -6.67 -21.83 1.93
N GLN A 213 -7.10 -21.32 3.08
CA GLN A 213 -8.45 -20.80 3.31
C GLN A 213 -8.75 -19.57 2.46
N LEU A 214 -7.77 -18.69 2.23
CA LEU A 214 -7.92 -17.53 1.34
C LEU A 214 -8.22 -17.96 -0.10
N VAL A 215 -7.56 -19.00 -0.59
CA VAL A 215 -7.81 -19.54 -1.93
C VAL A 215 -9.13 -20.32 -1.98
N MET A 216 -9.50 -21.05 -0.92
CA MET A 216 -10.75 -21.81 -0.89
C MET A 216 -11.99 -20.93 -0.73
N ASN A 217 -11.94 -19.95 0.18
CA ASN A 217 -13.05 -19.06 0.49
C ASN A 217 -12.51 -17.75 1.11
N PRO A 218 -12.18 -16.73 0.30
CA PRO A 218 -11.68 -15.46 0.80
C PRO A 218 -12.74 -14.65 1.56
N TYR A 219 -14.03 -14.91 1.34
CA TYR A 219 -15.16 -14.13 1.90
C TYR A 219 -15.37 -14.31 3.41
N GLN A 220 -14.70 -15.28 4.02
CA GLN A 220 -14.72 -15.46 5.49
C GLN A 220 -13.84 -14.43 6.24
N TYR A 221 -13.01 -13.69 5.50
CA TYR A 221 -12.06 -12.73 6.03
C TYR A 221 -12.56 -11.30 5.85
N ASP A 222 -12.17 -10.44 6.78
CA ASP A 222 -12.47 -9.01 6.77
C ASP A 222 -11.15 -8.24 6.92
N THR A 223 -10.48 -8.35 8.07
CA THR A 223 -9.11 -7.82 8.26
C THR A 223 -8.14 -8.92 8.67
N LEU A 224 -6.96 -8.94 8.06
CA LEU A 224 -5.84 -9.80 8.39
C LEU A 224 -4.71 -8.97 8.99
N LEU A 225 -4.26 -9.35 10.19
CA LEU A 225 -3.16 -8.72 10.91
C LEU A 225 -1.95 -9.67 10.88
N LEU A 226 -0.84 -9.24 10.27
CA LEU A 226 0.30 -10.13 10.01
C LEU A 226 1.66 -9.50 10.37
N PRO A 227 2.63 -10.30 10.85
CA PRO A 227 4.05 -9.97 10.81
C PRO A 227 4.56 -9.73 9.38
N ASN A 228 5.73 -9.12 9.26
CA ASN A 228 6.23 -8.53 8.02
C ASN A 228 6.27 -9.48 6.80
N LEU A 229 6.99 -10.60 6.88
CA LEU A 229 7.10 -11.54 5.74
C LEU A 229 5.75 -12.17 5.37
N TYR A 230 4.92 -12.48 6.35
CA TYR A 230 3.61 -13.08 6.11
C TYR A 230 2.69 -12.09 5.42
N GLY A 231 2.73 -10.84 5.87
CA GLY A 231 2.01 -9.74 5.24
C GLY A 231 2.41 -9.54 3.79
N ASP A 232 3.70 -9.64 3.46
CA ASP A 232 4.19 -9.55 2.07
C ASP A 232 3.53 -10.62 1.19
N ILE A 233 3.75 -11.89 1.55
CA ILE A 233 3.27 -13.05 0.79
C ILE A 233 1.74 -13.03 0.65
N VAL A 234 1.03 -12.82 1.76
CA VAL A 234 -0.44 -12.87 1.77
C VAL A 234 -1.04 -11.71 0.98
N SER A 235 -0.45 -10.52 1.05
CA SER A 235 -0.97 -9.38 0.29
C SER A 235 -0.84 -9.57 -1.22
N ASP A 236 0.27 -10.13 -1.70
CA ASP A 236 0.46 -10.44 -3.11
C ASP A 236 -0.44 -11.60 -3.56
N LEU A 237 -0.63 -12.63 -2.72
CA LEU A 237 -1.62 -13.68 -2.95
C LEU A 237 -3.03 -13.09 -3.11
N CYS A 238 -3.42 -12.17 -2.22
CA CYS A 238 -4.75 -11.55 -2.25
C CYS A 238 -4.91 -10.57 -3.44
N ALA A 239 -3.83 -9.96 -3.92
CA ALA A 239 -3.87 -9.12 -5.12
C ALA A 239 -4.36 -9.92 -6.35
N ALA A 240 -4.01 -11.21 -6.44
CA ALA A 240 -4.48 -12.09 -7.51
C ALA A 240 -6.01 -12.26 -7.52
N PHE A 241 -6.70 -12.06 -6.39
CA PHE A 241 -8.16 -12.16 -6.32
C PHE A 241 -8.89 -10.99 -6.98
N VAL A 242 -8.21 -9.84 -7.09
CA VAL A 242 -8.80 -8.57 -7.54
C VAL A 242 -8.26 -8.07 -8.87
N GLY A 243 -7.47 -8.89 -9.57
CA GLY A 243 -6.93 -8.58 -10.90
C GLY A 243 -5.42 -8.30 -10.94
N GLY A 244 -4.72 -8.39 -9.81
CA GLY A 244 -3.26 -8.33 -9.71
C GLY A 244 -2.73 -7.04 -9.08
N LEU A 245 -1.39 -6.96 -8.97
CA LEU A 245 -0.68 -5.88 -8.27
C LEU A 245 -0.87 -4.50 -8.90
N GLY A 246 -1.23 -4.42 -10.18
CA GLY A 246 -1.54 -3.17 -10.88
C GLY A 246 -2.78 -2.44 -10.34
N LEU A 247 -3.56 -3.08 -9.47
CA LEU A 247 -4.82 -2.58 -8.92
C LEU A 247 -4.82 -2.44 -7.41
N VAL A 248 -3.76 -2.86 -6.71
CA VAL A 248 -3.74 -2.86 -5.24
C VAL A 248 -2.98 -1.64 -4.72
N PRO A 249 -3.60 -0.81 -3.87
CA PRO A 249 -2.93 0.32 -3.26
C PRO A 249 -2.05 -0.07 -2.07
N GLY A 250 -1.11 0.79 -1.71
CA GLY A 250 -0.28 0.67 -0.53
C GLY A 250 -0.20 1.97 0.26
N ALA A 251 -0.32 1.86 1.58
CA ALA A 251 -0.07 2.96 2.51
C ALA A 251 0.89 2.51 3.61
N ASN A 252 2.01 3.20 3.74
CA ASN A 252 2.99 3.00 4.81
C ASN A 252 2.79 4.11 5.84
N ILE A 253 2.32 3.78 7.03
CA ILE A 253 1.90 4.76 8.03
C ILE A 253 2.77 4.61 9.28
N GLY A 254 3.36 5.72 9.72
CA GLY A 254 4.07 5.86 10.98
C GLY A 254 3.37 6.83 11.93
N THR A 255 4.02 7.16 13.03
CA THR A 255 3.51 8.17 13.98
C THR A 255 3.67 9.59 13.46
N GLU A 256 4.80 9.85 12.79
CA GLU A 256 5.20 11.20 12.36
C GLU A 256 5.10 11.42 10.85
N ALA A 257 4.94 10.36 10.06
CA ALA A 257 4.88 10.47 8.60
C ALA A 257 4.03 9.35 7.97
N ALA A 258 3.59 9.57 6.73
CA ALA A 258 2.96 8.55 5.90
C ALA A 258 3.44 8.62 4.44
N ILE A 259 3.68 7.45 3.85
CA ILE A 259 4.09 7.30 2.44
C ILE A 259 3.10 6.39 1.72
N PHE A 260 2.45 6.92 0.70
CA PHE A 260 1.48 6.21 -0.14
C PHE A 260 2.16 5.78 -1.44
N GLU A 261 2.03 4.51 -1.82
CA GLU A 261 2.73 3.96 -2.98
C GLU A 261 1.95 2.83 -3.65
N ALA A 262 2.16 2.70 -4.97
CA ALA A 262 1.73 1.49 -5.67
C ALA A 262 2.55 0.27 -5.19
N VAL A 263 1.92 -0.89 -5.14
CA VAL A 263 2.59 -2.13 -4.72
C VAL A 263 3.48 -2.71 -5.82
N HIS A 264 3.16 -2.47 -7.10
CA HIS A 264 3.91 -3.00 -8.23
C HIS A 264 5.29 -2.33 -8.41
N GLY A 265 6.18 -3.00 -9.17
CA GLY A 265 7.50 -2.50 -9.53
C GLY A 265 7.48 -1.49 -10.69
N SER A 266 8.67 -1.11 -11.18
CA SER A 266 8.90 -0.08 -12.19
C SER A 266 8.54 -0.48 -13.63
N ALA A 267 8.28 -1.76 -13.90
CA ALA A 267 7.84 -2.28 -15.20
C ALA A 267 8.62 -1.69 -16.41
N PRO A 268 9.95 -1.87 -16.48
CA PRO A 268 10.80 -1.21 -17.48
C PRO A 268 10.46 -1.61 -18.92
N ASP A 269 9.86 -2.78 -19.12
CA ASP A 269 9.42 -3.30 -20.41
C ASP A 269 8.30 -2.48 -21.07
N ILE A 270 7.52 -1.72 -20.29
CA ILE A 270 6.43 -0.86 -20.77
C ILE A 270 6.65 0.64 -20.50
N SER A 271 7.79 1.01 -19.92
CA SER A 271 8.19 2.40 -19.68
C SER A 271 8.21 3.22 -20.98
N GLY A 272 7.68 4.44 -20.93
CA GLY A 272 7.61 5.40 -22.02
C GLY A 272 6.55 5.12 -23.08
N LYS A 273 5.69 4.10 -22.89
CA LYS A 273 4.78 3.62 -23.93
C LYS A 273 3.33 4.08 -23.77
N ASP A 274 3.00 4.83 -22.72
CA ASP A 274 1.63 5.28 -22.41
C ASP A 274 0.63 4.11 -22.32
N ILE A 275 1.04 2.97 -21.76
CA ILE A 275 0.18 1.78 -21.58
C ILE A 275 0.13 1.28 -20.14
N ALA A 276 0.79 1.97 -19.20
CA ALA A 276 0.77 1.63 -17.80
C ALA A 276 -0.60 1.96 -17.17
N ASN A 277 -1.08 1.11 -16.28
CA ASN A 277 -2.31 1.36 -15.52
C ASN A 277 -2.01 2.19 -14.27
N PRO A 278 -2.52 3.43 -14.13
CA PRO A 278 -2.26 4.26 -12.96
C PRO A 278 -3.12 3.87 -11.73
N THR A 279 -3.97 2.85 -11.84
CA THR A 279 -5.00 2.53 -10.83
C THR A 279 -4.46 2.19 -9.44
N ALA A 280 -3.37 1.42 -9.32
CA ALA A 280 -2.77 1.14 -8.00
C ALA A 280 -2.28 2.42 -7.30
N LEU A 281 -1.59 3.30 -8.03
CA LEU A 281 -1.11 4.56 -7.46
C LEU A 281 -2.26 5.52 -7.17
N LEU A 282 -3.28 5.57 -8.05
CA LEU A 282 -4.47 6.38 -7.82
C LEU A 282 -5.22 5.94 -6.56
N GLN A 283 -5.43 4.64 -6.37
CA GLN A 283 -6.05 4.15 -5.14
C GLN A 283 -5.19 4.44 -3.90
N SER A 284 -3.86 4.43 -4.03
CA SER A 284 -2.96 4.85 -2.95
C SER A 284 -3.11 6.35 -2.65
N ALA A 285 -3.32 7.18 -3.68
CA ALA A 285 -3.64 8.59 -3.51
C ALA A 285 -5.04 8.82 -2.91
N ILE A 286 -6.03 7.95 -3.16
CA ILE A 286 -7.32 7.98 -2.47
C ILE A 286 -7.13 7.67 -0.97
N LEU A 287 -6.27 6.71 -0.61
CA LEU A 287 -5.90 6.47 0.78
C LEU A 287 -5.21 7.70 1.40
N MET A 288 -4.35 8.38 0.64
CA MET A 288 -3.70 9.63 1.05
C MET A 288 -4.73 10.72 1.33
N LEU A 289 -5.70 10.93 0.44
CA LEU A 289 -6.78 11.90 0.64
C LEU A 289 -7.56 11.63 1.94
N ARG A 290 -7.88 10.36 2.23
CA ARG A 290 -8.52 9.98 3.51
C ARG A 290 -7.62 10.23 4.72
N HIS A 291 -6.31 10.06 4.58
CA HIS A 291 -5.35 10.28 5.65
C HIS A 291 -5.20 11.76 6.02
N ILE A 292 -5.36 12.67 5.06
CA ILE A 292 -5.29 14.13 5.27
C ILE A 292 -6.65 14.79 5.51
N ASP A 293 -7.65 14.00 5.88
CA ASP A 293 -9.03 14.41 6.16
C ASP A 293 -9.81 15.01 4.96
N GLU A 294 -9.36 14.75 3.72
CA GLU A 294 -10.06 15.14 2.48
C GLU A 294 -11.01 14.02 2.01
N GLY A 295 -11.85 13.53 2.93
CA GLY A 295 -12.71 12.35 2.73
C GLY A 295 -13.71 12.50 1.57
N GLU A 296 -14.31 13.68 1.41
CA GLU A 296 -15.24 13.95 0.32
C GLU A 296 -14.55 13.89 -1.05
N ALA A 297 -13.33 14.43 -1.15
CA ALA A 297 -12.54 14.35 -2.37
C ALA A 297 -12.15 12.90 -2.67
N ALA A 298 -11.74 12.15 -1.64
CA ALA A 298 -11.43 10.72 -1.78
C ALA A 298 -12.63 9.93 -2.32
N ASP A 299 -13.83 10.20 -1.80
CA ASP A 299 -15.06 9.55 -2.24
C ASP A 299 -15.42 9.89 -3.68
N ARG A 300 -15.28 11.16 -4.11
CA ARG A 300 -15.51 11.57 -5.50
C ARG A 300 -14.54 10.90 -6.47
N VAL A 301 -13.25 10.87 -6.13
CA VAL A 301 -12.21 10.23 -6.97
C VAL A 301 -12.43 8.72 -7.05
N GLN A 302 -12.78 8.06 -5.93
CA GLN A 302 -13.15 6.64 -5.92
C GLN A 302 -14.37 6.37 -6.81
N ALA A 303 -15.42 7.18 -6.71
CA ALA A 303 -16.63 7.03 -7.52
C ALA A 303 -16.36 7.24 -9.02
N ALA A 304 -15.51 8.20 -9.38
CA ALA A 304 -15.08 8.44 -10.76
C ALA A 304 -14.28 7.25 -11.31
N LEU A 305 -13.34 6.70 -10.54
CA LEU A 305 -12.61 5.48 -10.87
C LEU A 305 -13.56 4.31 -11.11
N GLU A 306 -14.47 4.05 -10.16
CA GLU A 306 -15.47 2.99 -10.26
C GLU A 306 -16.43 3.17 -11.45
N HIS A 307 -16.76 4.42 -11.80
CA HIS A 307 -17.57 4.72 -12.98
C HIS A 307 -16.85 4.31 -14.27
N VAL A 308 -15.59 4.72 -14.46
CA VAL A 308 -14.77 4.36 -15.63
C VAL A 308 -14.63 2.84 -15.76
N TYR A 309 -14.39 2.15 -14.64
CA TYR A 309 -14.32 0.70 -14.58
C TYR A 309 -15.66 0.02 -14.93
N ARG A 310 -16.79 0.57 -14.49
CA ARG A 310 -18.13 0.06 -14.81
C ARG A 310 -18.49 0.24 -16.29
N GLU A 311 -18.09 1.36 -16.90
CA GLU A 311 -18.37 1.62 -18.31
C GLU A 311 -17.53 0.75 -19.26
N ARG A 312 -16.32 0.34 -18.85
CA ARG A 312 -15.37 -0.48 -19.63
C ARG A 312 -14.95 0.12 -20.99
N LYS A 313 -15.23 1.41 -21.25
CA LYS A 313 -14.90 2.08 -22.52
C LYS A 313 -13.43 2.50 -22.62
N THR A 314 -12.89 3.06 -21.54
CA THR A 314 -11.54 3.65 -21.51
C THR A 314 -10.70 2.96 -20.45
N LEU A 315 -10.45 1.67 -20.63
CA LEU A 315 -9.61 0.86 -19.74
C LEU A 315 -8.24 0.57 -20.38
N THR A 316 -7.23 0.36 -19.54
CA THR A 316 -5.89 -0.05 -19.97
C THR A 316 -5.83 -1.54 -20.32
N ARG A 317 -4.76 -1.95 -21.00
CA ARG A 317 -4.65 -3.29 -21.59
C ARG A 317 -4.61 -4.44 -20.58
N ASP A 318 -3.98 -4.21 -19.43
CA ASP A 318 -3.87 -5.18 -18.33
C ASP A 318 -5.23 -5.61 -17.76
N VAL A 319 -6.26 -4.76 -17.91
CA VAL A 319 -7.64 -5.04 -17.49
C VAL A 319 -8.59 -5.22 -18.68
N GLY A 320 -8.06 -5.56 -19.86
CA GLY A 320 -8.83 -5.93 -21.04
C GLY A 320 -9.33 -4.77 -21.91
N GLY A 321 -8.82 -3.56 -21.71
CA GLY A 321 -9.10 -2.41 -22.57
C GLY A 321 -8.02 -2.13 -23.62
N THR A 322 -8.09 -0.95 -24.24
CA THR A 322 -7.14 -0.50 -25.29
C THR A 322 -6.58 0.90 -25.05
N ALA A 323 -7.05 1.58 -24.00
CA ALA A 323 -6.65 2.95 -23.69
C ALA A 323 -5.22 3.01 -23.16
N GLY A 324 -4.58 4.15 -23.40
CA GLY A 324 -3.31 4.49 -22.77
C GLY A 324 -3.48 5.12 -21.39
N THR A 325 -2.36 5.34 -20.70
CA THR A 325 -2.30 5.93 -19.35
C THR A 325 -2.96 7.30 -19.32
N LYS A 326 -2.66 8.16 -20.30
CA LYS A 326 -3.22 9.52 -20.41
C LYS A 326 -4.73 9.51 -20.66
N ALA A 327 -5.17 8.71 -21.63
CA ALA A 327 -6.60 8.61 -21.97
C ALA A 327 -7.43 8.06 -20.80
N PHE A 328 -6.88 7.10 -20.06
CA PHE A 328 -7.50 6.60 -18.82
C PHE A 328 -7.63 7.71 -17.77
N ALA A 329 -6.58 8.51 -17.55
CA ALA A 329 -6.63 9.62 -16.61
C ALA A 329 -7.64 10.70 -17.04
N ASP A 330 -7.71 11.02 -18.33
CA ASP A 330 -8.68 11.99 -18.88
C ASP A 330 -10.12 11.51 -18.66
N ALA A 331 -10.39 10.22 -18.82
CA ALA A 331 -11.71 9.64 -18.53
C ALA A 331 -12.10 9.77 -17.06
N ILE A 332 -11.16 9.59 -16.13
CA ILE A 332 -11.42 9.80 -14.69
C ILE A 332 -11.68 11.27 -14.38
N VAL A 333 -10.89 12.18 -14.96
CA VAL A 333 -11.12 13.63 -14.81
C VAL A 333 -12.50 14.03 -15.32
N ALA A 334 -12.91 13.54 -16.49
CA ALA A 334 -14.26 13.80 -17.00
C ALA A 334 -15.36 13.21 -16.09
N ALA A 335 -15.12 12.03 -15.51
CA ALA A 335 -16.06 11.39 -14.59
C ALA A 335 -16.21 12.13 -13.25
N LEU A 336 -15.22 12.94 -12.84
CA LEU A 336 -15.31 13.80 -11.65
C LEU A 336 -16.34 14.93 -11.80
N GLU A 337 -16.58 15.38 -13.04
CA GLU A 337 -17.52 16.47 -13.36
C GLU A 337 -18.98 15.98 -13.44
N LEU A 338 -19.20 14.67 -13.47
CA LEU A 338 -20.54 14.09 -13.52
C LEU A 338 -21.30 14.28 -12.20
N PRO A 339 -22.64 14.44 -12.24
CA PRO A 339 -23.46 14.42 -11.05
C PRO A 339 -23.27 13.10 -10.31
N GLN A 340 -22.84 13.16 -9.05
CA GLN A 340 -22.69 11.98 -8.22
C GLN A 340 -24.07 11.36 -7.95
N PRO A 341 -24.24 10.03 -8.09
CA PRO A 341 -25.48 9.39 -7.69
C PRO A 341 -25.73 9.65 -6.20
N ALA A 342 -26.98 9.96 -5.84
CA ALA A 342 -27.36 10.13 -4.44
C ALA A 342 -27.04 8.82 -3.69
N ARG A 343 -26.33 8.94 -2.56
CA ARG A 343 -25.93 7.81 -1.71
C ARG A 343 -27.12 7.07 -1.11
#